data_AF-A0A1G2MW17-F1
#
_entry.id   AF-A0A1G2MW17-F1
#
_cell.length_a   1.000
_cell.length_b   1.000
_cell.length_c   1.000
_cell.angle_alpha   90.00
_cell.angle_beta   90.00
_cell.angle_gamma   90.00
#
_symmetry.space_group_name_H-M   'P 1'
#
loop_
_entity.id
_entity.type
_entity.pdbx_description
1 polymer ?
#
loop_
_entity_poly.entity_id
_entity_poly.type
_entity_poly.pdbx_seq_one_letter_code
_entity_poly.pdbx_strand_id
1 'polypeptide(L)'
;MPFEHPHFNNEGEHTVWVRKAMQIKLAERQYGEEVSSHMVEWIDEHSDEFKKLFDQHIEKDPAFIEHFEKDPDTVLDLIEQEMSSK
;
A
#
# COMPACT_ATOMS: atom_id res chain seq x y z
N MET A 1 11.03 12.44 -0.67
CA MET A 1 10.79 12.70 -2.10
C MET A 1 9.30 12.92 -2.27
N PRO A 2 8.83 13.97 -2.94
CA PRO A 2 7.41 14.09 -3.27
C PRO A 2 7.06 12.92 -4.19
N PHE A 3 6.00 12.18 -3.86
CA PHE A 3 5.47 11.13 -4.72
C PHE A 3 5.03 11.78 -6.04
N GLU A 4 5.77 11.55 -7.13
CA GLU A 4 5.30 11.93 -8.45
C GLU A 4 4.11 11.03 -8.81
N HIS A 5 2.91 11.59 -8.74
CA HIS A 5 1.70 10.89 -9.19
C HIS A 5 1.76 10.68 -10.71
N PRO A 6 1.74 9.43 -11.21
CA PRO A 6 1.55 9.18 -12.62
C PRO A 6 0.19 9.74 -13.08
N HIS A 7 0.12 10.29 -14.29
CA HIS A 7 -1.16 10.64 -14.90
C HIS A 7 -1.93 9.35 -15.24
N PHE A 8 -2.92 8.99 -14.42
CA PHE A 8 -3.78 7.83 -14.67
C PHE A 8 -4.94 8.20 -15.61
N ASN A 9 -5.13 7.40 -16.66
CA ASN A 9 -6.23 7.59 -17.62
C ASN A 9 -7.53 6.85 -17.20
N ASN A 10 -7.52 6.09 -16.09
CA ASN A 10 -8.68 5.34 -15.56
C ASN A 10 -8.58 5.13 -14.03
N GLU A 11 -9.72 5.20 -13.33
CA GLU A 11 -9.83 4.96 -11.87
C GLU A 11 -9.26 3.59 -11.44
N GLY A 12 -9.38 2.57 -12.29
CA GLY A 12 -8.83 1.23 -12.01
C GLY A 12 -7.29 1.17 -11.99
N GLU A 13 -6.59 2.02 -12.76
CA GLU A 13 -5.12 2.04 -12.75
C GLU A 13 -4.56 2.80 -11.55
N HIS A 14 -5.25 3.86 -11.11
CA HIS A 14 -4.87 4.63 -9.93
C HIS A 14 -4.91 3.77 -8.67
N THR A 15 -6.02 3.04 -8.47
CA THR A 15 -6.18 2.09 -7.35
C THR A 15 -5.09 1.01 -7.34
N VAL A 16 -4.76 0.45 -8.51
CA VAL A 16 -3.71 -0.57 -8.63
C VAL A 16 -2.33 0.00 -8.30
N TRP A 17 -2.05 1.24 -8.70
CA TRP A 17 -0.79 1.90 -8.40
C TRP A 17 -0.67 2.23 -6.91
N VAL A 18 -1.71 2.81 -6.29
CA VAL A 18 -1.75 3.11 -4.85
C VAL A 18 -1.51 1.85 -4.05
N ARG A 19 -2.18 0.75 -4.42
CA ARG A 19 -1.99 -0.56 -3.80
C ARG A 19 -0.52 -0.99 -3.86
N LYS A 20 0.13 -0.92 -5.02
CA LYS A 20 1.55 -1.27 -5.17
C LYS A 20 2.47 -0.34 -4.40
N ALA A 21 2.21 0.97 -4.44
CA ALA A 21 3.00 1.97 -3.72
C ALA A 21 2.96 1.72 -2.21
N MET A 22 1.78 1.37 -1.67
CA MET A 22 1.65 0.98 -0.27
C MET A 22 2.43 -0.27 0.09
N GLN A 23 2.36 -1.33 -0.74
CA GLN A 23 3.10 -2.57 -0.50
C GLN A 23 4.61 -2.33 -0.45
N ILE A 24 5.12 -1.52 -1.38
CA ILE A 24 6.54 -1.12 -1.41
C ILE A 24 6.88 -0.35 -0.14
N LYS A 25 6.07 0.64 0.27
CA LYS A 25 6.32 1.44 1.46
C LYS A 25 6.29 0.65 2.77
N LEU A 26 5.38 -0.33 2.90
CA LEU A 26 5.37 -1.25 4.03
C LEU A 26 6.62 -2.11 4.08
N ALA A 27 7.02 -2.65 2.94
CA ALA A 27 8.21 -3.47 2.87
C ALA A 27 9.49 -2.64 3.12
N GLU A 28 9.53 -1.37 2.68
CA GLU A 28 10.58 -0.42 3.03
C GLU A 28 10.63 -0.12 4.54
N ARG A 29 9.49 -0.11 5.23
CA ARG A 29 9.46 0.05 6.70
C ARG A 29 10.01 -1.17 7.43
N GLN A 30 9.71 -2.38 6.96
CA GLN A 30 10.23 -3.61 7.57
C GLN A 30 11.71 -3.85 7.29
N TYR A 31 12.14 -3.68 6.05
CA TYR A 31 13.47 -4.10 5.58
C TYR A 31 14.43 -2.93 5.32
N GLY A 32 13.95 -1.69 5.41
CA GLY A 32 14.68 -0.47 5.05
C GLY A 32 14.49 -0.09 3.57
N GLU A 33 15.03 1.07 3.17
CA GLU A 33 14.95 1.58 1.79
C GLU A 33 15.67 0.70 0.75
N GLU A 34 16.50 -0.25 1.17
CA GLU A 34 17.21 -1.14 0.23
C GLU A 34 16.31 -2.27 -0.24
N VAL A 35 15.95 -2.23 -1.53
CA VAL A 35 15.22 -3.32 -2.19
C VAL A 35 16.08 -4.59 -2.17
N SER A 36 15.73 -5.50 -1.26
CA SER A 36 16.38 -6.79 -1.10
C SER A 36 15.46 -7.93 -1.55
N SER A 37 16.02 -9.12 -1.78
CA SER A 37 15.23 -10.33 -2.06
C SER A 37 14.17 -10.58 -1.00
N HIS A 38 14.49 -10.31 0.27
CA HIS A 38 13.58 -10.41 1.40
C HIS A 38 12.38 -9.46 1.30
N MET A 39 12.57 -8.24 0.77
CA MET A 39 11.49 -7.29 0.54
C MET A 39 10.50 -7.83 -0.49
N VAL A 40 11.01 -8.40 -1.59
CA VAL A 40 10.19 -8.99 -2.65
C VAL A 40 9.45 -10.22 -2.14
N GLU A 41 10.14 -11.10 -1.40
CA GLU A 41 9.54 -12.29 -0.78
C GLU A 41 8.43 -11.91 0.21
N TRP A 42 8.66 -10.88 1.03
CA TRP A 42 7.65 -10.40 1.97
C TRP A 42 6.43 -9.81 1.25
N ILE A 43 6.65 -8.97 0.22
CA ILE A 43 5.56 -8.41 -0.59
C ILE A 43 4.75 -9.53 -1.23
N ASP A 44 5.40 -10.58 -1.74
CA ASP A 44 4.73 -11.72 -2.37
C ASP A 44 3.90 -12.51 -1.35
N GLU A 45 4.48 -12.83 -0.19
CA GLU A 45 3.82 -13.56 0.90
C GLU A 45 2.60 -12.81 1.46
N HIS A 46 2.73 -11.50 1.64
CA HIS A 46 1.68 -10.65 2.20
C HIS A 46 0.78 -10.04 1.12
N SER A 47 1.02 -10.34 -0.17
CA SER A 47 0.35 -9.67 -1.29
C SER A 47 -1.15 -9.90 -1.30
N ASP A 48 -1.56 -11.14 -1.07
CA ASP A 48 -2.96 -11.57 -1.08
C ASP A 48 -3.72 -11.07 0.16
N GLU A 49 -3.08 -11.03 1.33
CA GLU A 49 -3.70 -10.48 2.54
C GLU A 49 -3.84 -8.96 2.42
N PHE A 50 -2.76 -8.27 2.04
CA PHE A 50 -2.79 -6.85 1.76
C PHE A 50 -3.86 -6.49 0.73
N LYS A 51 -4.00 -7.29 -0.34
CA LYS A 51 -5.04 -7.10 -1.36
C LYS A 51 -6.42 -7.06 -0.73
N LYS A 52 -6.74 -8.06 0.10
CA LYS A 52 -8.06 -8.19 0.72
C LYS A 52 -8.35 -7.03 1.66
N LEU A 53 -7.36 -6.64 2.49
CA LEU A 53 -7.50 -5.50 3.39
C LEU A 53 -7.70 -4.21 2.59
N PHE A 54 -6.88 -3.97 1.58
CA PHE A 54 -6.97 -2.82 0.70
C PHE A 54 -8.34 -2.74 0.00
N ASP A 55 -8.77 -3.82 -0.66
CA ASP A 55 -10.08 -3.89 -1.33
C ASP A 55 -11.22 -3.64 -0.31
N GLN A 56 -11.13 -4.22 0.90
CA GLN A 56 -12.13 -4.01 1.94
C GLN A 56 -12.19 -2.57 2.45
N HIS A 57 -11.05 -1.88 2.58
CA HIS A 57 -11.00 -0.47 2.97
C HIS A 57 -11.54 0.43 1.87
N ILE A 58 -11.18 0.18 0.61
CA ILE A 58 -11.70 0.91 -0.56
C ILE A 58 -13.23 0.75 -0.68
N GLU A 59 -13.76 -0.46 -0.46
CA GLU A 59 -15.20 -0.71 -0.51
C GLU A 59 -15.98 0.01 0.61
N LYS A 60 -15.37 0.16 1.79
CA LYS A 60 -15.98 0.85 2.94
C LYS A 60 -15.80 2.37 2.87
N ASP A 61 -14.65 2.79 2.38
CA ASP A 61 -14.23 4.18 2.31
C ASP A 61 -13.55 4.43 0.94
N PRO A 62 -14.29 4.92 -0.06
CA PRO A 62 -13.69 5.30 -1.33
C PRO A 62 -12.69 6.46 -1.19
N ALA A 63 -12.74 7.23 -0.09
CA ALA A 63 -11.75 8.27 0.21
C ALA A 63 -10.44 7.71 0.78
N PHE A 64 -10.33 6.40 0.98
CA PHE A 64 -9.10 5.74 1.45
C PHE A 64 -7.89 6.03 0.56
N ILE A 65 -8.10 6.14 -0.76
CA ILE A 65 -7.04 6.54 -1.69
C ILE A 65 -6.61 7.99 -1.45
N GLU A 66 -7.57 8.91 -1.31
CA GLU A 66 -7.28 10.31 -1.00
C GLU A 66 -6.58 10.46 0.36
N HIS A 67 -6.89 9.59 1.32
CA HIS A 67 -6.22 9.55 2.62
C HIS A 67 -4.76 9.13 2.46
N PHE A 68 -4.46 8.13 1.62
CA PHE A 68 -3.07 7.76 1.35
C PHE A 68 -2.30 8.86 0.61
N GLU A 69 -2.93 9.59 -0.32
CA GLU A 69 -2.28 10.70 -1.01
C GLU A 69 -1.98 11.88 -0.08
N LYS A 70 -2.80 12.09 0.97
CA LYS A 70 -2.60 13.17 1.95
C LYS A 70 -1.68 12.77 3.10
N ASP A 71 -1.86 11.56 3.62
CA ASP A 71 -1.16 11.03 4.78
C ASP A 71 -0.87 9.54 4.59
N PRO A 72 0.16 9.21 3.79
CA PRO A 72 0.48 7.82 3.48
C PRO A 72 0.93 7.08 4.74
N ASP A 73 1.66 7.73 5.65
CA ASP A 73 2.19 7.11 6.87
C ASP A 73 1.08 6.59 7.80
N THR A 74 -0.01 7.35 7.97
CA THR A 74 -1.16 6.93 8.80
C THR A 74 -1.90 5.75 8.19
N VAL A 75 -2.11 5.78 6.87
CA VAL A 75 -2.81 4.69 6.17
C VAL A 75 -1.96 3.41 6.17
N LEU A 76 -0.65 3.55 6.00
CA LEU A 76 0.29 2.43 6.10
C LEU A 76 0.29 1.83 7.51
N ASP A 77 0.29 2.65 8.57
CA ASP A 77 0.22 2.16 9.95
C ASP A 77 -1.06 1.36 10.22
N LEU A 78 -2.19 1.83 9.68
CA LEU A 78 -3.48 1.14 9.81
C LEU A 78 -3.46 -0.24 9.15
N ILE A 79 -2.94 -0.34 7.93
CA ILE A 79 -2.83 -1.64 7.24
C ILE A 79 -1.77 -2.53 7.92
N GLU A 80 -0.65 -1.97 8.35
CA GLU A 80 0.41 -2.70 9.06
C GLU A 80 -0.10 -3.30 10.38
N GLN A 81 -0.88 -2.53 11.15
CA GLN A 81 -1.54 -3.03 12.36
C GLN A 81 -2.50 -4.17 12.05
N GLU A 82 -3.31 -4.06 10.98
CA GLU A 82 -4.23 -5.15 10.61
C GLU A 82 -3.51 -6.41 10.13
N MET A 83 -2.39 -6.28 9.41
CA MET A 83 -1.56 -7.43 9.02
C MET A 83 -0.79 -8.03 10.22
N SER A 84 -0.36 -7.21 11.18
CA SER A 84 0.37 -7.67 12.36
C SER A 84 -0.55 -8.22 13.48
N SER A 85 -1.85 -7.93 13.46
CA SER A 85 -2.79 -8.32 14.53
C SER A 85 -3.30 -9.76 14.43
N LYS A 86 -2.62 -10.63 13.67
CA LYS A 86 -3.08 -12.00 13.35
C LYS A 86 -2.12 -13.09 13.83
#